data_AF-A0A2H0Q5I8-F1
#
_entry.id   AF-A0A2H0Q5I8-F1
#
_cell.length_a   1.000
_cell.length_b   1.000
_cell.length_c   1.000
_cell.angle_alpha   90.00
_cell.angle_beta   90.00
_cell.angle_gamma   90.00
#
_symmetry.space_group_name_H-M   'P 1'
#
loop_
_entity.id
_entity.type
_entity.pdbx_description
1 polymer ?
#
loop_
_entity_poly.entity_id
_entity_poly.type
_entity_poly.pdbx_seq_one_letter_code
_entity_poly.pdbx_strand_id
1 'polypeptide(L)'
;PANLSEKIRMVHQYIPFCATHPLQIAVAQGLDNRADYLKEFKMDYARKKDLLFNGLKELGYNVIKPDGTYFLQVKVNEDAFDFCNKLIDQKKVAAIPTAPFYLKDRQGEKLVRFCFAKKDETILQAIKRLKA
;
A
#
# COMPACT_ATOMS: atom_id res chain seq x y z
N PRO A 1 25.47 -11.65 -5.71
CA PRO A 1 26.91 -11.98 -5.78
C PRO A 1 27.46 -12.33 -4.40
N ALA A 2 28.36 -13.32 -4.30
CA ALA A 2 28.88 -13.77 -3.01
C ALA A 2 29.58 -12.65 -2.21
N ASN A 3 30.43 -11.88 -2.89
CA ASN A 3 31.15 -10.72 -2.33
C ASN A 3 30.21 -9.65 -1.75
N LEU A 4 29.06 -9.37 -2.39
CA LEU A 4 28.06 -8.44 -1.86
C LEU A 4 27.33 -9.01 -0.64
N SER A 5 26.98 -10.31 -0.67
CA SER A 5 26.30 -10.95 0.45
C SER A 5 27.16 -10.99 1.71
N GLU A 6 28.46 -11.20 1.57
CA GLU A 6 29.43 -11.17 2.67
C GLU A 6 29.39 -9.83 3.43
N LYS A 7 29.43 -8.70 2.70
CA LYS A 7 29.37 -7.37 3.32
C LYS A 7 28.06 -7.14 4.06
N ILE A 8 26.93 -7.59 3.52
CA ILE A 8 25.63 -7.50 4.18
C ILE A 8 25.59 -8.37 5.45
N ARG A 9 26.10 -9.60 5.39
CA ARG A 9 26.11 -10.53 6.54
C ARG A 9 26.97 -10.02 7.69
N MET A 10 28.12 -9.40 7.41
CA MET A 10 28.93 -8.76 8.45
C MET A 10 28.12 -7.70 9.20
N VAL A 11 27.39 -6.84 8.49
CA VAL A 11 26.52 -5.84 9.14
C VAL A 11 25.40 -6.51 9.93
N HIS A 12 24.72 -7.52 9.36
CA HIS A 12 23.64 -8.25 10.03
C HIS A 12 24.11 -8.97 11.31
N GLN A 13 25.33 -9.49 11.33
CA GLN A 13 25.90 -10.14 12.50
C GLN A 13 25.98 -9.19 13.71
N TYR A 14 26.19 -7.90 13.48
CA TYR A 14 26.34 -6.90 14.54
C TYR A 14 25.10 -6.06 14.83
N ILE A 15 24.09 -6.03 13.94
CA ILE A 15 22.83 -5.31 14.20
C ILE A 15 21.84 -6.21 14.95
N PRO A 16 21.20 -7.23 14.33
CA PRO A 16 20.34 -8.16 15.07
C PRO A 16 21.02 -9.49 15.47
N PHE A 17 22.21 -9.81 14.95
CA PHE A 17 22.86 -11.13 15.02
C PHE A 17 22.10 -12.26 14.30
N CYS A 18 20.82 -12.49 14.66
CA CYS A 18 19.95 -13.45 14.00
C CYS A 18 18.49 -12.97 13.97
N ALA A 19 17.69 -13.54 13.06
CA ALA A 19 16.24 -13.34 13.02
C ALA A 19 15.50 -14.33 13.94
N THR A 20 14.25 -14.03 14.28
CA THR A 20 13.40 -14.85 15.15
C THR A 20 13.27 -16.29 14.64
N HIS A 21 13.90 -17.24 15.35
CA HIS A 21 14.05 -18.62 14.90
C HIS A 21 12.73 -19.35 14.58
N PRO A 22 11.68 -19.29 15.43
CA PRO A 22 10.39 -19.91 15.10
C PRO A 22 9.76 -19.38 13.80
N LEU A 23 9.93 -18.08 13.50
CA LEU A 23 9.41 -17.50 12.26
C LEU A 23 10.20 -17.96 11.04
N GLN A 24 11.51 -18.20 11.17
CA GLN A 24 12.32 -18.75 10.07
C GLN A 24 11.82 -20.16 9.68
N ILE A 25 11.48 -21.00 10.66
CA ILE A 25 10.90 -22.34 10.41
C ILE A 25 9.54 -22.22 9.72
N ALA A 26 8.65 -21.38 10.24
CA ALA A 26 7.32 -21.18 9.65
C ALA A 26 7.39 -20.64 8.21
N VAL A 27 8.29 -19.69 7.95
CA VAL A 27 8.50 -19.13 6.61
C VAL A 27 9.07 -20.19 5.66
N ALA A 28 10.00 -21.03 6.10
CA ALA A 28 10.52 -22.12 5.28
C ALA A 28 9.40 -23.07 4.83
N GLN A 29 8.53 -23.50 5.76
CA GLN A 29 7.36 -24.32 5.44
C GLN A 29 6.37 -23.61 4.50
N GLY A 30 6.14 -22.31 4.71
CA GLY A 30 5.28 -21.51 3.85
C GLY A 30 5.84 -21.38 2.44
N LEU A 31 7.17 -21.25 2.28
CA LEU A 31 7.82 -21.16 0.98
C LEU A 31 7.66 -22.45 0.17
N ASP A 32 7.77 -23.61 0.80
CA ASP A 32 7.59 -24.91 0.12
C ASP A 32 6.17 -25.09 -0.44
N ASN A 33 5.17 -24.46 0.20
CA ASN A 33 3.75 -24.64 -0.13
C ASN A 33 3.07 -23.38 -0.72
N ARG A 34 3.85 -22.43 -1.24
CA ARG A 34 3.36 -21.07 -1.59
C ARG A 34 2.58 -20.94 -2.90
N ALA A 35 2.61 -21.94 -3.78
CA ALA A 35 2.20 -21.76 -5.19
C ALA A 35 0.73 -21.32 -5.32
N ASP A 36 -0.18 -22.07 -4.69
CA ASP A 36 -1.62 -21.78 -4.74
C ASP A 36 -1.95 -20.49 -3.98
N TYR A 37 -1.34 -20.28 -2.82
CA TYR A 37 -1.46 -19.04 -2.06
C TYR A 37 -1.09 -17.81 -2.91
N LEU A 38 0.01 -17.85 -3.66
CA LEU A 38 0.44 -16.72 -4.49
C LEU A 38 -0.54 -16.46 -5.66
N LYS A 39 -1.17 -17.50 -6.19
CA LYS A 39 -2.20 -17.36 -7.23
C LYS A 39 -3.45 -16.68 -6.65
N GLU A 40 -3.95 -17.18 -5.53
CA GLU A 40 -5.11 -16.61 -4.82
C GLU A 40 -4.84 -15.18 -4.37
N PHE A 41 -3.68 -14.92 -3.79
CA PHE A 41 -3.25 -13.60 -3.34
C PHE A 41 -3.29 -12.57 -4.49
N LYS A 42 -2.76 -12.94 -5.67
CA LYS A 42 -2.79 -12.06 -6.85
C LYS A 42 -4.20 -11.78 -7.32
N MET A 43 -5.06 -12.80 -7.36
CA MET A 43 -6.47 -12.66 -7.77
C MET A 43 -7.24 -11.76 -6.79
N ASP A 44 -7.08 -11.98 -5.48
CA ASP A 44 -7.77 -11.21 -4.46
C ASP A 44 -7.33 -9.74 -4.46
N TYR A 45 -6.03 -9.45 -4.52
CA TYR A 45 -5.54 -8.08 -4.56
C TYR A 45 -5.85 -7.38 -5.89
N ALA A 46 -5.91 -8.09 -7.02
CA ALA A 46 -6.38 -7.51 -8.28
C ALA A 46 -7.85 -7.07 -8.18
N ARG A 47 -8.69 -7.91 -7.59
CA ARG A 47 -10.11 -7.61 -7.36
C ARG A 47 -10.30 -6.44 -6.39
N LYS A 48 -9.55 -6.39 -5.27
CA LYS A 48 -9.57 -5.26 -4.31
C LYS A 48 -9.08 -3.96 -4.94
N LYS A 49 -8.04 -4.04 -5.79
CA LYS A 49 -7.54 -2.91 -6.57
C LYS A 49 -8.66 -2.34 -7.44
N ASP A 50 -9.30 -3.20 -8.24
CA ASP A 50 -10.36 -2.78 -9.15
C ASP A 50 -11.57 -2.24 -8.40
N LEU A 51 -11.92 -2.82 -7.24
CA LEU A 51 -13.00 -2.34 -6.39
C LEU A 51 -12.79 -0.89 -5.93
N LEU A 52 -11.62 -0.58 -5.35
CA LEU A 52 -11.32 0.78 -4.91
C LEU A 52 -11.12 1.73 -6.09
N PHE A 53 -10.44 1.28 -7.16
CA PHE A 53 -10.19 2.08 -8.35
C PHE A 53 -11.50 2.53 -9.01
N ASN A 54 -12.42 1.59 -9.26
CA ASN A 54 -13.69 1.89 -9.89
C ASN A 54 -14.55 2.77 -8.98
N GLY A 55 -14.63 2.45 -7.69
CA GLY A 55 -15.41 3.26 -6.73
C GLY A 55 -14.92 4.71 -6.64
N LEU A 56 -13.61 4.95 -6.61
CA LEU A 56 -13.07 6.31 -6.61
C LEU A 56 -13.29 7.01 -7.97
N LYS A 57 -13.14 6.29 -9.08
CA LYS A 57 -13.35 6.84 -10.42
C LYS A 57 -14.82 7.26 -10.63
N GLU A 58 -15.78 6.46 -10.15
CA GLU A 58 -17.22 6.77 -10.19
C GLU A 58 -17.57 8.03 -9.37
N LEU A 59 -16.80 8.31 -8.31
CA LEU A 59 -16.92 9.55 -7.52
C LEU A 59 -16.24 10.76 -8.18
N GLY A 60 -15.67 10.59 -9.38
CA GLY A 60 -15.02 11.67 -10.14
C GLY A 60 -13.57 11.94 -9.76
N TYR A 61 -12.94 11.10 -8.94
CA TYR A 61 -11.53 11.25 -8.61
C TYR A 61 -10.62 10.92 -9.81
N ASN A 62 -9.52 11.65 -9.94
CA ASN A 62 -8.47 11.35 -10.92
C ASN A 62 -7.53 10.27 -10.36
N VAL A 63 -7.90 9.02 -10.56
CA VAL A 63 -7.19 7.85 -10.00
C VAL A 63 -6.11 7.34 -10.96
N ILE A 64 -4.89 7.18 -10.45
CA ILE A 64 -3.78 6.51 -11.13
C ILE A 64 -3.86 5.01 -10.82
N LYS A 65 -4.17 4.20 -11.83
CA LYS A 65 -4.26 2.74 -11.66
C LYS A 65 -2.86 2.15 -11.44
N PRO A 66 -2.64 1.35 -10.38
CA PRO A 66 -1.32 0.78 -10.11
C PRO A 66 -1.13 -0.55 -10.86
N ASP A 67 0.10 -0.80 -11.30
CA ASP A 67 0.54 -2.06 -11.89
C ASP A 67 0.87 -3.13 -10.83
N GLY A 68 1.14 -2.71 -9.59
CA GLY A 68 1.46 -3.60 -8.49
C GLY A 68 1.34 -2.92 -7.13
N THR A 69 1.77 -3.62 -6.08
CA THR A 69 1.54 -3.25 -4.67
C THR A 69 0.06 -3.25 -4.28
N TYR A 70 -0.23 -2.79 -3.06
CA TYR A 70 -1.58 -2.63 -2.53
C TYR A 70 -1.98 -1.17 -2.28
N PHE A 71 -1.35 -0.26 -3.03
CA PHE A 71 -1.63 1.17 -3.00
C PHE A 71 -2.08 1.67 -4.36
N LEU A 72 -2.96 2.66 -4.37
CA LEU A 72 -3.23 3.50 -5.54
C LEU A 72 -3.07 4.98 -5.18
N GLN A 73 -2.91 5.82 -6.18
CA GLN A 73 -2.80 7.26 -5.99
C GLN A 73 -3.94 8.00 -6.66
N VAL A 74 -4.34 9.11 -6.06
CA VAL A 74 -5.33 10.05 -6.58
C VAL A 74 -4.65 11.41 -6.74
N LYS A 75 -4.81 12.01 -7.92
CA LYS A 75 -4.43 13.41 -8.15
C LYS A 75 -5.53 14.31 -7.62
N VAL A 76 -5.14 15.27 -6.79
CA VAL A 76 -6.03 16.29 -6.23
C VAL A 76 -5.64 17.68 -6.74
N ASN A 77 -6.56 18.63 -6.70
CA ASN A 77 -6.31 19.99 -7.19
C ASN A 77 -5.81 20.94 -6.08
N GLU A 78 -5.90 20.51 -4.83
CA GLU A 78 -5.44 21.22 -3.63
C GLU A 78 -4.20 20.55 -3.03
N ASP A 79 -3.69 21.07 -1.92
CA ASP A 79 -2.60 20.44 -1.17
C ASP A 79 -3.03 19.09 -0.57
N ALA A 80 -2.21 18.06 -0.73
CA ALA A 80 -2.52 16.70 -0.33
C ALA A 80 -2.65 16.53 1.19
N PHE A 81 -1.93 17.31 2.02
CA PHE A 81 -2.08 17.25 3.47
C PHE A 81 -3.45 17.79 3.88
N ASP A 82 -3.82 18.96 3.39
CA ASP A 82 -5.12 19.58 3.66
C ASP A 82 -6.27 18.69 3.20
N PHE A 83 -6.15 18.11 2.00
CA PHE A 83 -7.12 17.15 1.49
C PHE A 83 -7.28 15.94 2.41
N CYS A 84 -6.17 15.34 2.87
CA CYS A 84 -6.23 14.18 3.76
C CYS A 84 -6.86 14.51 5.12
N ASN A 85 -6.55 15.68 5.69
CA ASN A 85 -7.17 16.14 6.93
C ASN A 85 -8.69 16.32 6.77
N LYS A 86 -9.13 16.96 5.68
CA LYS A 86 -10.56 17.10 5.35
C LYS A 86 -11.26 15.75 5.21
N LEU A 87 -10.62 14.77 4.56
CA LEU A 87 -11.18 13.41 4.44
C LEU A 87 -11.35 12.73 5.80
N ILE A 88 -10.39 12.89 6.70
CA ILE A 88 -10.46 12.34 8.06
C ILE A 88 -11.61 13.00 8.82
N ASP A 89 -11.66 14.33 8.84
CA ASP A 89 -12.62 15.06 9.66
C ASP A 89 -14.05 14.90 9.15
N GLN A 90 -14.26 15.05 7.84
CA GLN A 90 -15.58 15.13 7.23
C GLN A 90 -16.10 13.78 6.78
N LYS A 91 -15.23 12.94 6.21
CA LYS A 91 -15.62 11.66 5.59
C LYS A 91 -15.26 10.45 6.46
N LYS A 92 -14.47 10.63 7.53
CA LYS A 92 -13.98 9.53 8.38
C LYS A 92 -13.26 8.46 7.55
N VAL A 93 -12.49 8.89 6.55
CA VAL A 93 -11.64 8.06 5.70
C VAL A 93 -10.22 8.61 5.75
N ALA A 94 -9.26 7.77 6.16
CA ALA A 94 -7.85 8.15 6.19
C ALA A 94 -7.18 7.80 4.85
N ALA A 95 -6.46 8.78 4.30
CA ALA A 95 -5.53 8.62 3.20
C ALA A 95 -4.18 9.23 3.60
N ILE A 96 -3.13 9.01 2.79
CA ILE A 96 -1.78 9.49 3.10
C ILE A 96 -1.34 10.49 2.02
N PRO A 97 -0.92 11.72 2.37
CA PRO A 97 -0.29 12.61 1.41
C PRO A 97 1.01 11.98 0.93
N THR A 98 1.32 12.13 -0.35
CA THR A 98 2.53 11.50 -0.93
C THR A 98 3.75 12.41 -0.78
N ALA A 99 3.56 13.70 -0.51
CA ALA A 99 4.62 14.68 -0.31
C ALA A 99 5.75 14.23 0.64
N PRO A 100 5.50 13.56 1.79
CA PRO A 100 6.58 13.09 2.68
C PRO A 100 7.54 12.06 2.06
N PHE A 101 7.18 11.46 0.92
CA PHE A 101 8.05 10.54 0.19
C PHE A 101 8.97 11.25 -0.82
N TYR A 102 8.92 12.59 -0.87
CA TYR A 102 9.77 13.42 -1.74
C TYR A 102 10.68 14.33 -0.91
N LEU A 103 11.97 14.37 -1.28
CA LEU A 103 12.99 15.15 -0.57
C LEU A 103 13.10 16.61 -1.04
N LYS A 104 12.97 16.85 -2.35
CA LYS A 104 13.26 18.16 -2.97
C LYS A 104 12.25 18.61 -4.01
N ASP A 105 11.51 17.69 -4.62
CA ASP A 105 10.55 18.04 -5.65
C ASP A 105 9.12 18.12 -5.07
N ARG A 106 8.30 18.95 -5.71
CA ARG A 106 6.90 19.19 -5.32
C ARG A 106 5.94 18.22 -6.01
N GLN A 107 6.45 17.13 -6.60
CA GLN A 107 5.62 16.22 -7.41
C GLN A 107 4.60 15.46 -6.54
N GLY A 108 4.92 15.24 -5.25
CA GLY A 108 4.05 14.58 -4.29
C GLY A 108 2.96 15.47 -3.65
N GLU A 109 3.01 16.79 -3.80
CA GLU A 109 2.13 17.74 -3.08
C GLU A 109 0.66 17.61 -3.46
N LYS A 110 0.37 17.09 -4.66
CA LYS A 110 -0.98 16.91 -5.18
C LYS A 110 -1.35 15.44 -5.36
N LEU A 111 -0.63 14.55 -4.69
CA LEU A 111 -0.82 13.11 -4.78
C LEU A 111 -1.22 12.53 -3.42
N VAL A 112 -2.34 11.81 -3.41
CA VAL A 112 -2.90 11.18 -2.21
C VAL A 112 -2.92 9.68 -2.41
N ARG A 113 -2.34 8.93 -1.46
CA ARG A 113 -2.21 7.47 -1.52
C ARG A 113 -3.27 6.80 -0.66
N PHE A 114 -4.01 5.86 -1.26
CA PHE A 114 -4.92 4.96 -0.56
C PHE A 114 -4.34 3.54 -0.53
N CYS A 115 -4.67 2.79 0.52
CA CYS A 115 -4.28 1.39 0.70
C CYS A 115 -5.51 0.49 0.62
N PHE A 116 -5.51 -0.48 -0.31
CA PHE A 116 -6.61 -1.43 -0.49
C PHE A 116 -6.30 -2.82 0.10
N ALA A 117 -5.21 -2.98 0.85
CA ALA A 117 -4.95 -4.16 1.68
C ALA A 117 -5.89 -4.21 2.89
N LYS A 118 -7.19 -4.35 2.64
CA LYS A 118 -8.29 -4.29 3.61
C LYS A 118 -9.36 -5.33 3.24
N LYS A 119 -10.29 -5.59 4.16
CA LYS A 119 -11.49 -6.36 3.83
C LYS A 119 -12.34 -5.59 2.83
N ASP A 120 -13.15 -6.30 2.04
CA ASP A 120 -13.96 -5.68 0.99
C ASP A 120 -14.99 -4.72 1.58
N GLU A 121 -15.56 -5.07 2.72
CA GLU A 121 -16.53 -4.24 3.45
C GLU A 121 -15.89 -2.93 3.88
N THR A 122 -14.60 -2.93 4.23
CA THR A 122 -13.87 -1.71 4.57
C THR A 122 -13.70 -0.81 3.34
N ILE A 123 -13.39 -1.40 2.18
CA ILE A 123 -13.25 -0.65 0.91
C ILE A 123 -14.59 -0.04 0.50
N LEU A 124 -15.66 -0.85 0.50
CA LEU A 124 -17.01 -0.43 0.18
C LEU A 124 -17.52 0.66 1.13
N GLN A 125 -17.28 0.52 2.43
CA GLN A 125 -17.67 1.51 3.42
C GLN A 125 -16.91 2.84 3.24
N ALA A 126 -15.63 2.80 2.85
CA ALA A 126 -14.87 3.99 2.50
C ALA A 126 -15.46 4.69 1.27
N ILE A 127 -15.77 3.95 0.20
CA ILE A 127 -16.41 4.50 -1.01
C ILE A 127 -17.76 5.15 -0.65
N LYS A 128 -18.59 4.46 0.15
CA LYS A 128 -19.87 5.00 0.63
C LYS A 128 -19.71 6.31 1.41
N ARG A 129 -18.72 6.38 2.30
CA ARG A 129 -18.42 7.58 3.08
C ARG A 129 -17.91 8.74 2.22
N LEU A 130 -17.14 8.46 1.18
CA LEU A 130 -16.65 9.50 0.26
C LEU A 130 -17.78 10.09 -0.59
N LYS A 131 -18.81 9.30 -0.90
CA LYS A 131 -19.99 9.71 -1.67
C LYS A 131 -20.91 10.68 -0.92
N ALA A 132 -21.12 10.44 0.38
CA ALA A 132 -22.00 11.23 1.25
C ALA A 132 -21.28 12.49 1.74
#